data_AF-A0A7R9FES7-F1
#
_entry.id   AF-A0A7R9FES7-F1
#
_cell.length_a   1.000
_cell.length_b   1.000
_cell.length_c   1.000
_cell.angle_alpha   90.00
_cell.angle_beta   90.00
_cell.angle_gamma   90.00
#
_symmetry.space_group_name_H-M   'P 1'
#
loop_
_entity.id
_entity.type
_entity.pdbx_description
1 polymer ?
#
loop_
_entity_poly.entity_id
_entity_poly.type
_entity_poly.pdbx_seq_one_letter_code
_entity_poly.pdbx_strand_id
1 'polypeptide(L)'
;MMLMIFWYYLLQDIEEGPSSPGAGSQNEVHGIKLGWIQGVLIPCLLNIWGVMLFLRLSWVVGQAGIGESLFIIAISAVVCVLTTLSLSAISTNGEVKGGGIYYIISRSLGPEFGASIGIVFAFANAVAASMNTIGFCDSLNDLLNSFGLKIIDGGVNDVRIVGIMALAVMIIICAVGMEWESKAQNVLVVIIVGAIIDFIAGACVGPNDDEAKAKGFAGFGTSVLATNWKPQYTFSEGKQQDFFSVFAIFFPSVTGIQAGANISGDLKDPAGAIPKGTLLSLLISMASYAIFVVFAGGAALRDASGNVSELINNTYIECRENGGTCGYGLNNSYSVRKDTYKF
;
A
#
# COMPACT_ATOMS: atom_id res chain seq x y z
N MET A 1 -13.02 -8.57 -15.12
CA MET A 1 -13.41 -10.00 -14.99
C MET A 1 -12.86 -10.65 -13.72
N MET A 2 -11.54 -10.64 -13.48
CA MET A 2 -10.94 -11.22 -12.24
C MET A 2 -11.37 -10.50 -10.95
N LEU A 3 -11.50 -9.17 -10.97
CA LEU A 3 -12.08 -8.37 -9.88
C LEU A 3 -13.58 -8.61 -9.66
N MET A 4 -14.33 -8.94 -10.72
CA MET A 4 -15.76 -9.30 -10.62
C MET A 4 -15.94 -10.70 -10.03
N ILE A 5 -15.03 -11.63 -10.33
CA ILE A 5 -15.00 -12.96 -9.73
C ILE A 5 -14.63 -12.84 -8.24
N PHE A 6 -13.62 -12.04 -7.90
CA PHE A 6 -13.30 -11.69 -6.51
C PHE A 6 -14.51 -11.07 -5.78
N TRP A 7 -15.24 -10.17 -6.43
CA TRP A 7 -16.43 -9.53 -5.87
C TRP A 7 -17.62 -10.49 -5.71
N TYR A 8 -17.82 -11.40 -6.67
CA TYR A 8 -18.85 -12.44 -6.61
C TYR A 8 -18.60 -13.39 -5.44
N TYR A 9 -17.35 -13.83 -5.23
CA TYR A 9 -16.98 -14.67 -4.09
C TYR A 9 -17.00 -13.91 -2.75
N LEU A 10 -16.56 -12.64 -2.71
CA LEU A 10 -16.64 -11.80 -1.52
C LEU A 10 -18.09 -11.56 -1.08
N LEU A 11 -19.01 -11.36 -2.03
CA LEU A 11 -20.45 -11.25 -1.74
C LEU A 11 -21.07 -12.59 -1.33
N GLN A 12 -20.64 -13.70 -1.95
CA GLN A 12 -21.09 -15.04 -1.57
C GLN A 12 -20.72 -15.38 -0.12
N ASP A 13 -19.52 -15.01 0.34
CA ASP A 13 -19.08 -15.21 1.74
C ASP A 13 -19.76 -14.23 2.72
N ILE A 14 -20.33 -13.12 2.25
CA ILE A 14 -21.14 -12.19 3.07
C ILE A 14 -22.59 -12.70 3.19
N GLU A 15 -23.14 -13.32 2.15
CA GLU A 15 -24.49 -13.90 2.15
C GLU A 15 -24.56 -15.30 2.78
N GLU A 16 -23.51 -16.11 2.64
CA GLU A 16 -23.35 -17.35 3.39
C GLU A 16 -22.93 -17.05 4.83
N GLY A 17 -23.91 -16.62 5.65
CA GLY A 17 -23.82 -16.80 7.10
C GLY A 17 -23.42 -18.25 7.43
N PRO A 18 -22.72 -18.48 8.55
CA PRO A 18 -21.96 -19.70 8.78
C PRO A 18 -22.87 -20.94 8.71
N SER A 19 -22.71 -21.74 7.66
CA SER A 19 -23.47 -22.97 7.46
C SER A 19 -22.92 -24.08 8.37
N SER A 20 -23.68 -24.39 9.42
CA SER A 20 -23.51 -25.57 10.28
C SER A 20 -23.74 -26.86 9.49
N PRO A 21 -22.96 -27.93 9.76
CA PRO A 21 -23.56 -29.25 9.86
C PRO A 21 -23.19 -29.98 11.15
N GLY A 22 -24.22 -30.43 11.87
CA GLY A 22 -24.32 -31.78 12.41
C GLY A 22 -23.41 -32.22 13.57
N ALA A 23 -23.98 -32.16 14.77
CA ALA A 23 -23.70 -32.89 16.02
C ALA A 23 -22.62 -34.00 16.05
N GLY A 24 -21.67 -33.88 17.00
CA GLY A 24 -20.79 -34.99 17.42
C GLY A 24 -19.64 -34.61 18.35
N SER A 25 -19.95 -34.35 19.62
CA SER A 25 -19.12 -34.46 20.84
C SER A 25 -17.69 -33.86 20.94
N GLN A 26 -17.52 -33.12 22.04
CA GLN A 26 -16.34 -32.89 22.89
C GLN A 26 -15.73 -31.48 22.90
N ASN A 27 -15.50 -31.05 24.14
CA ASN A 27 -15.10 -29.73 24.59
C ASN A 27 -13.74 -29.29 24.02
N GLU A 28 -13.76 -28.45 23.01
CA GLU A 28 -12.74 -27.42 22.81
C GLU A 28 -13.47 -26.10 22.64
N VAL A 29 -12.93 -25.02 23.20
CA VAL A 29 -13.39 -23.65 22.95
C VAL A 29 -13.11 -23.36 21.47
N HIS A 30 -14.00 -23.81 20.59
CA HIS A 30 -13.89 -23.61 19.15
C HIS A 30 -14.32 -22.19 18.84
N GLY A 31 -13.37 -21.26 18.92
CA GLY A 31 -13.45 -20.05 18.14
C GLY A 31 -13.64 -20.43 16.66
N ILE A 32 -14.53 -19.73 15.98
CA ILE A 32 -14.80 -19.96 14.55
C ILE A 32 -13.48 -19.75 13.79
N LYS A 33 -12.91 -20.84 13.24
CA LYS A 33 -11.65 -20.77 12.49
C LYS A 33 -11.85 -20.02 11.17
N LEU A 34 -10.90 -19.15 10.85
CA LEU A 34 -10.92 -18.30 9.66
C LEU A 34 -10.63 -19.09 8.38
N GLY A 35 -11.31 -18.71 7.31
CA GLY A 35 -11.00 -19.17 5.95
C GLY A 35 -9.74 -18.51 5.38
N TRP A 36 -9.25 -19.01 4.25
CA TRP A 36 -8.03 -18.48 3.61
C TRP A 36 -8.18 -17.04 3.07
N ILE A 37 -9.40 -16.60 2.76
CA ILE A 37 -9.67 -15.24 2.29
C ILE A 37 -9.52 -14.25 3.45
N GLN A 38 -10.34 -14.41 4.49
CA GLN A 38 -10.33 -13.53 5.66
C GLN A 38 -9.05 -13.65 6.49
N GLY A 39 -8.50 -14.85 6.62
CA GLY A 39 -7.34 -15.10 7.48
C GLY A 39 -5.98 -14.98 6.79
N VAL A 40 -5.91 -14.90 5.46
CA VAL A 40 -4.61 -14.77 4.75
C VAL A 40 -4.66 -13.70 3.67
N LEU A 41 -5.58 -13.79 2.72
CA LEU A 41 -5.62 -12.90 1.55
C LEU A 41 -5.81 -11.43 1.96
N ILE A 42 -6.84 -11.13 2.77
CA ILE A 42 -7.15 -9.76 3.19
C ILE A 42 -6.03 -9.19 4.08
N PRO A 43 -5.49 -9.91 5.10
CA PRO A 43 -4.29 -9.50 5.85
C PRO A 43 -3.10 -9.15 4.99
N CYS A 44 -2.76 -9.99 4.01
CA CYS A 44 -1.65 -9.72 3.14
C CYS A 44 -1.93 -8.51 2.24
N LEU A 45 -3.14 -8.37 1.68
CA LEU A 45 -3.50 -7.22 0.86
C LEU A 45 -3.42 -5.90 1.63
N LEU A 46 -3.95 -5.84 2.86
CA LEU A 46 -3.89 -4.61 3.67
C LEU A 46 -2.48 -4.23 4.10
N ASN A 47 -1.61 -5.22 4.35
CA ASN A 47 -0.21 -4.94 4.71
C ASN A 47 0.63 -4.51 3.50
N ILE A 48 0.33 -5.04 2.31
CA ILE A 48 0.99 -4.60 1.07
C ILE A 48 0.45 -3.23 0.64
N TRP A 49 -0.87 -3.04 0.59
CA TRP A 49 -1.54 -1.76 0.29
C TRP A 49 -1.45 -0.76 1.45
N GLY A 50 -0.22 -0.45 1.85
CA GLY A 50 0.07 0.54 2.87
C GLY A 50 0.06 1.97 2.35
N VAL A 51 0.54 2.88 3.20
CA VAL A 51 0.59 4.32 2.91
C VAL A 51 1.45 4.64 1.67
N MET A 52 2.44 3.80 1.39
CA MET A 52 3.36 3.97 0.26
C MET A 52 2.66 3.94 -1.10
N LEU A 53 1.58 3.15 -1.25
CA LEU A 53 0.77 3.14 -2.49
C LEU A 53 0.22 4.54 -2.78
N PHE A 54 -0.24 5.24 -1.73
CA PHE A 54 -0.93 6.52 -1.87
C PHE A 54 0.01 7.72 -1.96
N LEU A 55 1.04 7.77 -1.10
CA LEU A 55 1.91 8.94 -0.99
C LEU A 55 3.18 8.86 -1.82
N ARG A 56 3.76 7.67 -1.99
CA ARG A 56 5.11 7.52 -2.55
C ARG A 56 5.13 7.01 -3.98
N LEU A 57 4.13 6.23 -4.40
CA LEU A 57 4.12 5.67 -5.76
C LEU A 57 4.12 6.75 -6.85
N SER A 58 3.39 7.85 -6.66
CA SER A 58 3.40 8.98 -7.60
C SER A 58 4.79 9.61 -7.74
N TRP A 59 5.52 9.75 -6.62
CA TRP A 59 6.89 10.26 -6.62
C TRP A 59 7.88 9.30 -7.27
N VAL A 60 7.74 7.99 -7.03
CA VAL A 60 8.54 6.95 -7.70
C VAL A 60 8.39 7.07 -9.23
N VAL A 61 7.17 7.28 -9.73
CA VAL A 61 6.90 7.51 -11.15
C VAL A 61 7.48 8.83 -11.65
N GLY A 62 7.48 9.89 -10.84
CA GLY A 62 8.09 11.17 -11.17
C GLY A 62 9.61 11.07 -11.42
N GLN A 63 10.31 10.33 -10.56
CA GLN A 63 11.77 10.17 -10.59
C GLN A 63 12.23 9.13 -11.62
N ALA A 64 11.71 7.90 -11.52
CA ALA A 64 12.11 6.78 -12.37
C ALA A 64 11.36 6.74 -13.71
N GLY A 65 10.27 7.50 -13.87
CA GLY A 65 9.40 7.37 -15.03
C GLY A 65 8.62 6.06 -15.04
N ILE A 66 7.73 5.90 -16.02
CA ILE A 66 6.82 4.75 -16.10
C ILE A 66 7.60 3.44 -16.34
N GLY A 67 8.53 3.45 -17.29
CA GLY A 67 9.25 2.24 -17.70
C GLY A 67 10.10 1.64 -16.58
N GLU A 68 10.91 2.47 -15.92
CA GLU A 68 11.78 2.01 -14.84
C GLU A 68 11.01 1.74 -13.54
N SER A 69 9.91 2.45 -13.27
CA SER A 69 9.01 2.10 -12.16
C SER A 69 8.38 0.72 -12.32
N LEU A 70 7.95 0.35 -13.54
CA LEU A 70 7.45 -1.00 -13.82
C LEU A 70 8.55 -2.06 -13.65
N PHE A 71 9.78 -1.72 -14.02
CA PHE A 71 10.95 -2.59 -13.80
C PHE A 71 11.26 -2.78 -12.31
N ILE A 72 11.19 -1.71 -11.51
CA ILE A 72 11.31 -1.77 -10.04
C ILE A 72 10.24 -2.69 -9.45
N ILE A 73 8.97 -2.53 -9.87
CA ILE A 73 7.87 -3.40 -9.44
C ILE A 73 8.15 -4.86 -9.82
N ALA A 74 8.65 -5.12 -11.03
CA ALA A 74 8.94 -6.47 -11.50
C ALA A 74 10.07 -7.15 -10.69
N ILE A 75 11.17 -6.45 -10.40
CA ILE A 75 12.26 -6.98 -9.55
C ILE A 75 11.73 -7.28 -8.14
N SER A 76 11.00 -6.33 -7.56
CA SER A 76 10.36 -6.49 -6.25
C SER A 76 9.41 -7.69 -6.23
N ALA A 77 8.63 -7.89 -7.28
CA ALA A 77 7.74 -9.03 -7.42
C ALA A 77 8.50 -10.37 -7.46
N VAL A 78 9.63 -10.44 -8.18
CA VAL A 78 10.47 -11.65 -8.19
C VAL A 78 10.97 -11.99 -6.79
N VAL A 79 11.48 -11.00 -6.05
CA VAL A 79 11.95 -11.20 -4.66
C VAL A 79 10.81 -11.69 -3.76
N CYS A 80 9.62 -11.08 -3.85
CA CYS A 80 8.48 -11.48 -3.05
C CYS A 80 7.93 -12.86 -3.44
N VAL A 81 7.92 -13.22 -4.73
CA VAL A 81 7.50 -14.56 -5.20
C VAL A 81 8.43 -15.63 -4.64
N LEU A 82 9.75 -15.44 -4.75
CA LEU A 82 10.72 -16.39 -4.19
C LEU A 82 10.57 -16.56 -2.68
N THR A 83 10.33 -15.46 -1.97
CA THR A 83 10.08 -15.48 -0.53
C THR A 83 8.76 -16.20 -0.20
N THR A 84 7.70 -15.97 -0.98
CA THR A 84 6.39 -16.58 -0.79
C THR A 84 6.42 -18.08 -1.06
N LEU A 85 7.14 -18.52 -2.10
CA LEU A 85 7.35 -19.94 -2.40
C LEU A 85 8.13 -20.63 -1.27
N SER A 86 9.14 -19.95 -0.71
CA SER A 86 9.89 -20.46 0.45
C SER A 86 8.99 -20.58 1.68
N LEU A 87 8.17 -19.55 1.96
CA LEU A 87 7.21 -19.58 3.07
C LEU A 87 6.18 -20.71 2.88
N SER A 88 5.73 -20.93 1.66
CA SER A 88 4.79 -22.00 1.30
C SER A 88 5.39 -23.39 1.52
N ALA A 89 6.65 -23.59 1.17
CA ALA A 89 7.38 -24.83 1.42
C ALA A 89 7.51 -25.10 2.94
N ILE A 90 7.77 -24.05 3.73
CA ILE A 90 7.87 -24.15 5.20
C ILE A 90 6.49 -24.45 5.81
N SER A 91 5.43 -23.78 5.37
CA SER A 91 4.06 -23.96 5.92
C SER A 91 3.41 -25.29 5.55
N THR A 92 3.92 -25.98 4.52
CA THR A 92 3.44 -27.31 4.12
C THR A 92 4.25 -28.45 4.73
N ASN A 93 5.37 -28.14 5.39
CA ASN A 93 6.27 -29.12 6.00
C ASN A 93 6.03 -29.22 7.51
N GLY A 94 5.16 -30.15 7.92
CA GLY A 94 4.86 -30.45 9.33
C GLY A 94 3.48 -30.00 9.79
N GLU A 95 3.12 -30.33 11.05
CA GLU A 95 1.86 -29.89 11.65
C GLU A 95 1.95 -28.40 12.02
N VAL A 96 1.26 -27.55 11.27
CA VAL A 96 1.08 -26.13 11.60
C VAL A 96 0.14 -26.02 12.80
N LYS A 97 0.71 -25.96 14.01
CA LYS A 97 -0.02 -25.67 15.25
C LYS A 97 -0.11 -24.16 15.47
N GLY A 98 -0.95 -23.73 16.40
CA GLY A 98 -1.36 -22.32 16.54
C GLY A 98 -0.33 -21.34 17.14
N GLY A 99 0.90 -21.33 16.64
CA GLY A 99 1.97 -20.45 17.12
C GLY A 99 2.43 -19.35 16.16
N GLY A 100 1.71 -19.12 15.05
CA GLY A 100 2.06 -18.08 14.09
C GLY A 100 3.32 -18.38 13.27
N ILE A 101 3.83 -17.39 12.55
CA ILE A 101 4.96 -17.56 11.61
C ILE A 101 6.25 -18.02 12.31
N TYR A 102 6.53 -17.51 13.51
CA TYR A 102 7.73 -17.88 14.28
C TYR A 102 7.71 -19.37 14.66
N TYR A 103 6.56 -19.90 15.04
CA TYR A 103 6.41 -21.31 15.38
C TYR A 103 6.65 -22.22 14.16
N ILE A 104 6.09 -21.86 13.01
CA ILE A 104 6.26 -22.62 11.77
C ILE A 104 7.75 -22.65 11.36
N ILE A 105 8.43 -21.50 11.41
CA ILE A 105 9.85 -21.38 11.04
C ILE A 105 10.74 -22.16 12.01
N SER A 106 10.59 -21.95 13.32
CA SER A 106 11.45 -22.57 14.33
C SER A 106 11.32 -24.10 14.39
N ARG A 107 10.14 -24.65 14.06
CA ARG A 107 9.92 -26.10 13.94
C ARG A 107 10.51 -26.70 12.67
N SER A 108 10.46 -25.97 11.55
CA SER A 108 10.87 -26.48 10.24
C SER A 108 12.38 -26.33 9.99
N LEU A 109 12.97 -25.21 10.42
CA LEU A 109 14.39 -24.88 10.20
C LEU A 109 15.26 -25.09 11.45
N GLY A 110 14.65 -25.36 12.60
CA GLY A 110 15.34 -25.49 13.89
C GLY A 110 15.42 -24.17 14.67
N PRO A 111 15.74 -24.26 15.97
CA PRO A 111 15.64 -23.14 16.91
C PRO A 111 16.63 -22.01 16.63
N GLU A 112 17.83 -22.31 16.11
CA GLU A 112 18.89 -21.31 15.84
C GLU A 112 18.49 -20.38 14.69
N PHE A 113 17.99 -20.95 13.58
CA PHE A 113 17.46 -20.20 12.45
C PHE A 113 16.14 -19.50 12.81
N GLY A 114 15.26 -20.17 13.55
CA GLY A 114 14.00 -19.60 14.02
C GLY A 114 14.20 -18.34 14.87
N ALA A 115 15.10 -18.40 15.86
CA ALA A 115 15.40 -17.26 16.74
C ALA A 115 15.99 -16.08 15.96
N SER A 116 16.97 -16.35 15.09
CA SER A 116 17.64 -15.31 14.29
C SER A 116 16.67 -14.60 13.36
N ILE A 117 15.86 -15.35 12.61
CA ILE A 117 14.84 -14.79 11.70
C ILE A 117 13.75 -14.06 12.50
N GLY A 118 13.32 -14.63 13.63
CA GLY A 118 12.28 -14.05 14.50
C GLY A 118 12.65 -12.67 15.05
N ILE A 119 13.89 -12.47 15.51
CA ILE A 119 14.35 -11.17 16.03
C ILE A 119 14.35 -10.11 14.92
N VAL A 120 14.91 -10.45 13.75
CA VAL A 120 14.95 -9.53 12.59
C VAL A 120 13.52 -9.19 12.14
N PHE A 121 12.64 -10.19 12.09
CA PHE A 121 11.24 -10.00 11.70
C PHE A 121 10.46 -9.13 12.69
N ALA A 122 10.66 -9.31 14.00
CA ALA A 122 10.03 -8.48 15.02
C ALA A 122 10.46 -7.00 14.89
N PHE A 123 11.75 -6.75 14.68
CA PHE A 123 12.27 -5.40 14.46
C PHE A 123 11.74 -4.78 13.16
N ALA A 124 11.69 -5.56 12.07
CA ALA A 124 11.15 -5.11 10.80
C ALA A 124 9.68 -4.69 10.91
N ASN A 125 8.84 -5.49 11.60
CA ASN A 125 7.43 -5.16 11.82
C ASN A 125 7.26 -3.91 12.69
N ALA A 126 8.11 -3.70 13.70
CA ALA A 126 8.08 -2.50 14.54
C ALA A 126 8.42 -1.23 13.72
N VAL A 127 9.44 -1.30 12.86
CA VAL A 127 9.78 -0.20 11.94
C VAL A 127 8.68 0.03 10.90
N ALA A 128 8.08 -1.04 10.37
CA ALA A 128 6.98 -0.93 9.42
C ALA A 128 5.73 -0.26 10.04
N ALA A 129 5.40 -0.60 11.29
CA ALA A 129 4.33 0.07 12.03
C ALA A 129 4.61 1.57 12.17
N SER A 130 5.83 1.95 12.57
CA SER A 130 6.26 3.36 12.66
C SER A 130 6.15 4.09 11.31
N MET A 131 6.62 3.47 10.22
CA MET A 131 6.56 4.03 8.87
C MET A 131 5.11 4.31 8.43
N ASN A 132 4.21 3.36 8.65
CA ASN A 132 2.79 3.55 8.33
C ASN A 132 2.15 4.63 9.20
N THR A 133 2.51 4.73 10.48
CA THR A 133 2.03 5.82 11.35
C THR A 133 2.53 7.19 10.89
N ILE A 134 3.80 7.33 10.53
CA ILE A 134 4.35 8.61 10.03
C ILE A 134 3.63 9.03 8.75
N GLY A 135 3.43 8.11 7.80
CA GLY A 135 2.71 8.43 6.57
C GLY A 135 1.26 8.86 6.79
N PHE A 136 0.57 8.29 7.79
CA PHE A 136 -0.73 8.80 8.24
C PHE A 136 -0.63 10.23 8.80
N CYS A 137 0.37 10.50 9.64
CA CYS A 137 0.56 11.81 10.26
C CYS A 137 0.89 12.89 9.22
N ASP A 138 1.74 12.59 8.24
CA ASP A 138 2.02 13.48 7.10
C ASP A 138 0.74 13.78 6.32
N SER A 139 -0.06 12.74 6.03
CA SER A 139 -1.33 12.90 5.31
C SER A 139 -2.33 13.76 6.05
N LEU A 140 -2.41 13.60 7.37
CA LEU A 140 -3.30 14.37 8.24
C LEU A 140 -2.83 15.81 8.39
N ASN A 141 -1.53 16.05 8.54
CA ASN A 141 -0.96 17.39 8.62
C ASN A 141 -1.20 18.18 7.31
N ASP A 142 -1.01 17.55 6.16
CA ASP A 142 -1.36 18.13 4.86
C ASP A 142 -2.85 18.51 4.77
N LEU A 143 -3.73 17.64 5.29
CA LEU A 143 -5.17 17.90 5.31
C LEU A 143 -5.52 19.09 6.22
N LEU A 144 -4.94 19.16 7.42
CA LEU A 144 -5.13 20.27 8.36
C LEU A 144 -4.66 21.61 7.75
N ASN A 145 -3.49 21.60 7.12
CA ASN A 145 -2.95 22.75 6.41
C ASN A 145 -3.88 23.24 5.29
N SER A 146 -4.56 22.32 4.58
CA SER A 146 -5.51 22.67 3.52
C SER A 146 -6.76 23.41 4.04
N PHE A 147 -7.14 23.21 5.30
CA PHE A 147 -8.20 23.96 5.99
C PHE A 147 -7.68 25.20 6.73
N GLY A 148 -6.39 25.53 6.58
CA GLY A 148 -5.76 26.67 7.27
C GLY A 148 -5.52 26.44 8.76
N LEU A 149 -5.67 25.21 9.25
CA LEU A 149 -5.43 24.85 10.64
C LEU A 149 -3.97 24.40 10.81
N LYS A 150 -3.25 25.05 11.72
CA LYS A 150 -1.88 24.69 12.12
C LYS A 150 -1.88 24.40 13.61
N ILE A 151 -1.24 23.31 14.04
CA ILE A 151 -1.20 22.96 15.46
C ILE A 151 -0.17 23.85 16.15
N ILE A 152 1.07 23.88 15.64
CA ILE A 152 2.15 24.75 16.14
C ILE A 152 2.78 25.52 14.99
N ASP A 153 3.46 24.82 14.08
CA ASP A 153 4.24 25.42 13.00
C ASP A 153 3.81 24.94 11.60
N GLY A 154 2.92 23.94 11.53
CA GLY A 154 2.50 23.28 10.29
C GLY A 154 3.59 22.39 9.67
N GLY A 155 4.69 22.17 10.38
CA GLY A 155 5.90 21.50 9.88
C GLY A 155 6.15 20.14 10.52
N VAL A 156 7.44 19.78 10.63
CA VAL A 156 7.88 18.45 11.09
C VAL A 156 7.50 18.20 12.56
N ASN A 157 7.40 19.25 13.37
CA ASN A 157 7.07 19.10 14.78
C ASN A 157 5.60 18.69 14.99
N ASP A 158 4.70 19.19 14.14
CA ASP A 158 3.28 18.82 14.17
C ASP A 158 3.09 17.33 13.82
N VAL A 159 3.83 16.82 12.83
CA VAL A 159 3.86 15.38 12.47
C VAL A 159 4.30 14.52 13.67
N ARG A 160 5.30 14.96 14.43
CA ARG A 160 5.79 14.23 15.61
C ARG A 160 4.76 14.16 16.73
N ILE A 161 4.07 15.27 17.00
CA ILE A 161 3.04 15.35 18.05
C ILE A 161 1.86 14.46 17.70
N VAL A 162 1.35 14.57 16.46
CA VAL A 162 0.29 13.71 15.95
C VAL A 162 0.72 12.24 15.97
N GLY A 163 1.97 11.94 15.63
CA GLY A 163 2.53 10.59 15.68
C GLY A 163 2.53 9.96 17.06
N ILE A 164 2.94 10.70 18.10
CA ILE A 164 2.91 10.21 19.49
C ILE A 164 1.47 9.91 19.93
N MET A 165 0.53 10.80 19.61
CA MET A 165 -0.89 10.58 19.93
C MET A 165 -1.47 9.39 19.17
N ALA A 166 -1.19 9.27 17.88
CA ALA A 166 -1.66 8.17 17.05
C ALA A 166 -1.12 6.82 17.54
N LEU A 167 0.16 6.74 17.90
CA LEU A 167 0.76 5.53 18.47
C LEU A 167 0.12 5.16 19.82
N ALA A 168 -0.13 6.13 20.70
CA ALA A 168 -0.80 5.88 21.98
C ALA A 168 -2.21 5.31 21.77
N VAL A 169 -2.99 5.85 20.83
CA VAL A 169 -4.31 5.34 20.46
C VAL A 169 -4.21 3.92 19.89
N MET A 170 -3.26 3.66 18.99
CA MET A 170 -3.05 2.33 18.42
C MET A 170 -2.70 1.30 19.49
N ILE A 171 -1.86 1.65 20.48
CA ILE A 171 -1.53 0.77 21.61
C ILE A 171 -2.78 0.44 22.42
N ILE A 172 -3.66 1.42 22.68
CA ILE A 172 -4.92 1.20 23.39
C ILE A 172 -5.83 0.27 22.58
N ILE A 173 -5.95 0.47 21.27
CA ILE A 173 -6.77 -0.39 20.40
C ILE A 173 -6.23 -1.82 20.41
N CYS A 174 -4.92 -2.02 20.28
CA CYS A 174 -4.30 -3.34 20.35
C CYS A 174 -4.55 -4.05 21.70
N ALA A 175 -4.75 -3.30 22.78
CA ALA A 175 -5.07 -3.87 24.09
C ALA A 175 -6.53 -4.32 24.25
N VAL A 176 -7.48 -3.78 23.48
CA VAL A 176 -8.93 -4.06 23.60
C VAL A 176 -9.33 -5.40 22.96
N GLY A 177 -8.54 -5.94 22.02
CA GLY A 177 -8.64 -7.34 21.56
C GLY A 177 -8.74 -7.55 20.05
N MET A 178 -8.29 -8.73 19.59
CA MET A 178 -8.11 -9.07 18.16
C MET A 178 -9.40 -9.34 17.39
N GLU A 179 -10.54 -9.56 18.07
CA GLU A 179 -11.82 -9.82 17.39
C GLU A 179 -12.34 -8.59 16.63
N TRP A 180 -12.09 -7.38 17.17
CA TRP A 180 -12.46 -6.13 16.52
C TRP A 180 -11.56 -5.84 15.31
N GLU A 181 -10.29 -6.24 15.39
CA GLU A 181 -9.30 -6.07 14.32
C GLU A 181 -9.72 -6.81 13.04
N SER A 182 -10.08 -8.09 13.15
CA SER A 182 -10.50 -8.89 11.99
C SER A 182 -11.74 -8.32 11.29
N LYS A 183 -12.70 -7.79 12.06
CA LYS A 183 -13.88 -7.12 11.51
C LYS A 183 -13.53 -5.78 10.85
N ALA A 184 -12.66 -4.99 11.47
CA ALA A 184 -12.21 -3.70 10.93
C ALA A 184 -11.48 -3.89 9.59
N GLN A 185 -10.66 -4.93 9.48
CA GLN A 185 -9.94 -5.29 8.26
C GLN A 185 -10.87 -5.49 7.04
N ASN A 186 -12.01 -6.16 7.22
CA ASN A 186 -12.97 -6.33 6.12
C ASN A 186 -13.53 -4.98 5.66
N VAL A 187 -13.77 -4.04 6.57
CA VAL A 187 -14.21 -2.68 6.23
C VAL A 187 -13.10 -1.90 5.53
N LEU A 188 -11.87 -1.98 6.04
CA LEU A 188 -10.71 -1.28 5.47
C LEU A 188 -10.42 -1.71 4.02
N VAL A 189 -10.57 -3.00 3.70
CA VAL A 189 -10.33 -3.47 2.32
C VAL A 189 -11.34 -2.86 1.34
N VAL A 190 -12.61 -2.71 1.75
CA VAL A 190 -13.65 -2.09 0.92
C VAL A 190 -13.33 -0.62 0.67
N ILE A 191 -12.87 0.10 1.70
CA ILE A 191 -12.47 1.51 1.58
C ILE A 191 -11.28 1.66 0.63
N ILE A 192 -10.24 0.82 0.76
CA ILE A 192 -9.06 0.89 -0.11
C ILE A 192 -9.44 0.55 -1.55
N VAL A 193 -10.20 -0.50 -1.79
CA VAL A 193 -10.65 -0.86 -3.15
C VAL A 193 -11.51 0.27 -3.75
N GLY A 194 -12.39 0.88 -2.95
CA GLY A 194 -13.14 2.06 -3.34
C GLY A 194 -12.23 3.22 -3.76
N ALA A 195 -11.20 3.52 -2.97
CA ALA A 195 -10.22 4.57 -3.28
C ALA A 195 -9.38 4.25 -4.54
N ILE A 196 -9.08 2.98 -4.80
CA ILE A 196 -8.39 2.56 -6.04
C ILE A 196 -9.29 2.78 -7.26
N ILE A 197 -10.56 2.39 -7.16
CA ILE A 197 -11.53 2.57 -8.26
C ILE A 197 -11.78 4.07 -8.50
N ASP A 198 -11.96 4.85 -7.44
CA ASP A 198 -12.13 6.30 -7.51
C ASP A 198 -10.95 6.98 -8.20
N PHE A 199 -9.72 6.60 -7.84
CA PHE A 199 -8.52 7.09 -8.51
C PHE A 199 -8.49 6.77 -10.01
N ILE A 200 -8.82 5.53 -10.40
CA ILE A 200 -8.83 5.12 -11.81
C ILE A 200 -9.93 5.86 -12.57
N ALA A 201 -11.12 5.97 -11.99
CA ALA A 201 -12.25 6.69 -12.57
C ALA A 201 -11.91 8.18 -12.77
N GLY A 202 -11.33 8.82 -11.76
CA GLY A 202 -10.88 10.20 -11.84
C GLY A 202 -9.82 10.43 -12.92
N ALA A 203 -8.84 9.52 -13.05
CA ALA A 203 -7.84 9.59 -14.11
C ALA A 203 -8.44 9.47 -15.51
N CYS A 204 -9.54 8.72 -15.67
CA CYS A 204 -10.26 8.56 -16.94
C CYS A 204 -11.19 9.74 -17.28
N VAL A 205 -11.86 10.33 -16.28
CA VAL A 205 -12.78 11.46 -16.47
C VAL A 205 -12.01 12.73 -16.88
N GLY A 206 -10.76 12.86 -16.44
CA GLY A 206 -9.88 13.97 -16.81
C GLY A 206 -10.18 15.27 -16.03
N PRO A 207 -9.37 16.33 -16.22
CA PRO A 207 -9.47 17.56 -15.45
C PRO A 207 -10.74 18.35 -15.77
N ASN A 208 -11.59 18.56 -14.76
CA ASN A 208 -12.79 19.39 -14.87
C ASN A 208 -12.51 20.90 -14.66
N ASP A 209 -11.50 21.23 -13.85
CA ASP A 209 -11.14 22.61 -13.51
C ASP A 209 -9.78 23.01 -14.08
N ASP A 210 -9.65 24.28 -14.47
CA ASP A 210 -8.38 24.85 -14.94
C ASP A 210 -7.34 24.96 -13.81
N GLU A 211 -7.77 25.01 -12.54
CA GLU A 211 -6.89 24.89 -11.38
C GLU A 211 -6.26 23.49 -11.27
N ALA A 212 -7.01 22.42 -11.57
CA ALA A 212 -6.48 21.06 -11.55
C ALA A 212 -5.42 20.88 -12.66
N LYS A 213 -5.64 21.48 -13.83
CA LYS A 213 -4.64 21.53 -14.91
C LYS A 213 -3.39 22.29 -14.49
N ALA A 214 -3.55 23.43 -13.81
CA ALA A 214 -2.43 24.24 -13.33
C ALA A 214 -1.59 23.50 -12.28
N LYS A 215 -2.21 22.65 -11.46
CA LYS A 215 -1.53 21.77 -10.49
C LYS A 215 -0.88 20.52 -11.10
N GLY A 216 -0.98 20.35 -12.41
CA GLY A 216 -0.27 19.30 -13.16
C GLY A 216 -1.12 18.10 -13.55
N PHE A 217 -2.45 18.15 -13.38
CA PHE A 217 -3.35 17.11 -13.88
C PHE A 217 -3.76 17.40 -15.33
N ALA A 218 -3.13 16.70 -16.27
CA ALA A 218 -3.35 16.86 -17.68
C ALA A 218 -4.47 15.96 -18.23
N GLY A 219 -4.91 14.97 -17.44
CA GLY A 219 -5.78 13.89 -17.91
C GLY A 219 -5.01 12.84 -18.71
N PHE A 220 -5.62 11.68 -18.95
CA PHE A 220 -4.93 10.55 -19.59
C PHE A 220 -4.60 10.87 -21.06
N GLY A 221 -3.34 11.20 -21.34
CA GLY A 221 -2.86 11.63 -22.65
C GLY A 221 -1.65 10.82 -23.12
N THR A 222 -1.63 10.45 -24.40
CA THR A 222 -0.49 9.73 -25.00
C THR A 222 0.78 10.58 -25.02
N SER A 223 0.66 11.91 -25.12
CA SER A 223 1.79 12.84 -25.04
C SER A 223 2.43 12.84 -23.65
N VAL A 224 1.62 12.92 -22.60
CA VAL A 224 2.05 12.88 -21.20
C VAL A 224 2.71 11.53 -20.88
N LEU A 225 2.10 10.45 -21.34
CA LEU A 225 2.64 9.09 -21.19
C LEU A 225 4.02 8.94 -21.85
N ALA A 226 4.19 9.52 -23.05
CA ALA A 226 5.46 9.47 -23.78
C ALA A 226 6.56 10.30 -23.08
N THR A 227 6.23 11.49 -22.59
CA THR A 227 7.16 12.34 -21.82
C THR A 227 7.57 11.68 -20.51
N ASN A 228 6.64 11.01 -19.84
CA ASN A 228 6.89 10.33 -18.56
C ASN A 228 7.53 8.95 -18.68
N TRP A 229 7.80 8.47 -19.90
CA TRP A 229 8.31 7.12 -20.11
C TRP A 229 9.73 6.91 -19.56
N LYS A 230 10.62 7.88 -19.76
CA LYS A 230 12.05 7.79 -19.42
C LYS A 230 12.34 8.34 -18.03
N PRO A 231 13.29 7.78 -17.28
CA PRO A 231 13.68 8.31 -15.97
C PRO A 231 14.24 9.73 -16.04
N GLN A 232 14.01 10.49 -14.98
CA GLN A 232 14.60 11.80 -14.75
C GLN A 232 14.82 11.98 -13.25
N TYR A 233 15.93 11.44 -12.77
CA TYR A 233 16.30 11.55 -11.38
C TYR A 233 16.71 12.99 -11.03
N THR A 234 16.01 13.57 -10.05
CA THR A 234 16.25 14.93 -9.57
C THR A 234 16.86 14.93 -8.18
N PHE A 235 17.38 16.09 -7.78
CA PHE A 235 17.77 16.31 -6.40
C PHE A 235 16.49 16.49 -5.57
N SER A 236 16.22 15.57 -4.65
CA SER A 236 15.04 15.57 -3.79
C SER A 236 15.43 15.08 -2.40
N GLU A 237 14.80 15.62 -1.35
CA GLU A 237 15.06 15.24 0.05
C GLU A 237 16.56 15.32 0.46
N GLY A 238 17.30 16.28 -0.09
CA GLY A 238 18.70 16.53 0.29
C GLY A 238 19.71 15.54 -0.31
N LYS A 239 19.29 14.67 -1.23
CA LYS A 239 20.18 13.75 -1.94
C LYS A 239 19.86 13.72 -3.44
N GLN A 240 20.88 13.54 -4.27
CA GLN A 240 20.67 13.20 -5.68
C GLN A 240 20.09 11.79 -5.73
N GLN A 241 18.89 11.67 -6.30
CA GLN A 241 18.22 10.39 -6.43
C GLN A 241 18.88 9.54 -7.52
N ASP A 242 18.85 8.23 -7.34
CA ASP A 242 19.33 7.24 -8.29
C ASP A 242 18.38 6.04 -8.31
N PHE A 243 18.63 5.08 -9.20
CA PHE A 243 17.80 3.87 -9.28
C PHE A 243 17.68 3.15 -7.94
N PHE A 244 18.79 3.00 -7.22
CA PHE A 244 18.81 2.26 -5.95
C PHE A 244 18.13 3.01 -4.81
N SER A 245 18.19 4.36 -4.77
CA SER A 245 17.46 5.14 -3.77
C SER A 245 15.96 5.01 -3.96
N VAL A 246 15.48 5.13 -5.21
CA VAL A 246 14.05 5.00 -5.53
C VAL A 246 13.57 3.56 -5.28
N PHE A 247 14.37 2.55 -5.65
CA PHE A 247 14.09 1.16 -5.32
C PHE A 247 13.98 0.94 -3.81
N ALA A 248 14.91 1.48 -3.02
CA ALA A 248 14.89 1.33 -1.56
C ALA A 248 13.70 2.02 -0.89
N ILE A 249 13.22 3.15 -1.43
CA ILE A 249 12.00 3.82 -0.96
C ILE A 249 10.75 3.02 -1.35
N PHE A 250 10.75 2.40 -2.54
CA PHE A 250 9.61 1.60 -2.99
C PHE A 250 9.53 0.23 -2.29
N PHE A 251 10.67 -0.41 -2.01
CA PHE A 251 10.70 -1.81 -1.55
C PHE A 251 9.83 -2.11 -0.30
N PRO A 252 9.78 -1.26 0.75
CA PRO A 252 8.87 -1.46 1.87
C PRO A 252 7.40 -1.63 1.46
N SER A 253 6.96 -1.04 0.34
CA SER A 253 5.57 -1.16 -0.15
C SER A 253 5.19 -2.55 -0.66
N VAL A 254 6.15 -3.41 -0.99
CA VAL A 254 5.88 -4.79 -1.46
C VAL A 254 6.07 -5.83 -0.35
N THR A 255 6.55 -5.39 0.81
CA THR A 255 6.65 -6.22 2.02
C THR A 255 5.29 -6.45 2.65
N GLY A 256 5.20 -7.31 3.66
CA GLY A 256 3.93 -7.61 4.35
C GLY A 256 3.22 -8.89 3.90
N ILE A 257 3.81 -9.66 2.96
CA ILE A 257 3.32 -10.99 2.54
C ILE A 257 3.20 -12.00 3.70
N GLN A 258 3.84 -11.72 4.83
CA GLN A 258 3.90 -12.58 6.02
C GLN A 258 2.71 -12.36 6.96
N ALA A 259 1.91 -11.31 6.76
CA ALA A 259 0.78 -10.98 7.64
C ALA A 259 -0.23 -12.14 7.78
N GLY A 260 -0.54 -12.82 6.67
CA GLY A 260 -1.44 -13.98 6.70
C GLY A 260 -0.86 -15.22 7.38
N ALA A 261 0.46 -15.32 7.51
CA ALA A 261 1.10 -16.43 8.26
C ALA A 261 1.20 -16.13 9.77
N ASN A 262 1.11 -14.86 10.18
CA ASN A 262 1.14 -14.47 11.59
C ASN A 262 -0.06 -15.01 12.39
N ILE A 263 -1.25 -15.08 11.76
CA ILE A 263 -2.48 -15.61 12.36
C ILE A 263 -2.77 -17.06 11.96
N SER A 264 -1.73 -17.83 11.63
CA SER A 264 -1.86 -19.21 11.16
C SER A 264 -2.52 -20.16 12.16
N GLY A 265 -2.56 -19.82 13.45
CA GLY A 265 -3.26 -20.61 14.46
C GLY A 265 -4.79 -20.52 14.42
N ASP A 266 -5.31 -19.44 13.85
CA ASP A 266 -6.74 -19.18 13.77
C ASP A 266 -7.34 -19.68 12.44
N LEU A 267 -6.51 -20.22 11.54
CA LEU A 267 -6.91 -20.74 10.24
C LEU A 267 -7.50 -22.16 10.33
N LYS A 268 -8.52 -22.43 9.51
CA LYS A 268 -9.12 -23.76 9.38
C LYS A 268 -8.14 -24.80 8.80
N ASP A 269 -7.39 -24.40 7.76
CA ASP A 269 -6.34 -25.21 7.11
C ASP A 269 -5.15 -24.31 6.76
N PRO A 270 -4.15 -24.17 7.65
CA PRO A 270 -3.02 -23.28 7.43
C PRO A 270 -2.13 -23.71 6.25
N ALA A 271 -1.93 -25.02 6.07
CA ALA A 271 -1.02 -25.57 5.08
C ALA A 271 -1.49 -25.29 3.64
N GLY A 272 -2.80 -25.34 3.40
CA GLY A 272 -3.41 -24.97 2.12
C GLY A 272 -3.72 -23.48 1.98
N ALA A 273 -4.09 -22.80 3.06
CA ALA A 273 -4.52 -21.40 3.03
C ALA A 273 -3.36 -20.42 2.80
N ILE A 274 -2.23 -20.62 3.48
CA ILE A 274 -1.09 -19.69 3.42
C ILE A 274 -0.56 -19.57 1.97
N PRO A 275 -0.26 -20.66 1.24
CA PRO A 275 0.27 -20.56 -0.11
C PRO A 275 -0.70 -19.87 -1.08
N LYS A 276 -1.99 -20.25 -1.02
CA LYS A 276 -3.02 -19.69 -1.92
C LYS A 276 -3.26 -18.21 -1.65
N GLY A 277 -3.44 -17.85 -0.37
CA GLY A 277 -3.74 -16.47 0.03
C GLY A 277 -2.57 -15.52 -0.23
N THR A 278 -1.34 -15.92 0.14
CA THR A 278 -0.15 -15.07 -0.04
C THR A 278 0.20 -14.88 -1.52
N LEU A 279 0.21 -15.94 -2.34
CA LEU A 279 0.55 -15.82 -3.76
C LEU A 279 -0.50 -15.01 -4.53
N LEU A 280 -1.79 -15.22 -4.24
CA LEU A 280 -2.87 -14.44 -4.86
C LEU A 280 -2.83 -12.97 -4.40
N SER A 281 -2.58 -12.70 -3.12
CA SER A 281 -2.43 -11.33 -2.60
C SER A 281 -1.32 -10.60 -3.33
N LEU A 282 -0.17 -11.26 -3.54
CA LEU A 282 0.97 -10.70 -4.22
C LEU A 282 0.65 -10.37 -5.68
N LEU A 283 -0.01 -11.29 -6.39
CA LEU A 283 -0.41 -11.07 -7.78
C LEU A 283 -1.36 -9.88 -7.91
N ILE A 284 -2.38 -9.80 -7.03
CA ILE A 284 -3.34 -8.69 -7.02
C ILE A 284 -2.63 -7.37 -6.72
N SER A 285 -1.76 -7.33 -5.72
CA SER A 285 -1.02 -6.11 -5.35
C SER A 285 -0.08 -5.64 -6.45
N MET A 286 0.68 -6.54 -7.08
CA MET A 286 1.59 -6.17 -8.18
C MET A 286 0.83 -5.67 -9.40
N ALA A 287 -0.30 -6.28 -9.74
CA ALA A 287 -1.18 -5.79 -10.79
C ALA A 287 -1.72 -4.39 -10.45
N SER A 288 -2.15 -4.17 -9.21
CA SER A 288 -2.62 -2.86 -8.76
C SER A 288 -1.53 -1.79 -8.88
N TYR A 289 -0.30 -2.07 -8.44
CA TYR A 289 0.83 -1.14 -8.56
C TYR A 289 1.18 -0.81 -10.01
N ALA A 290 1.18 -1.80 -10.90
CA ALA A 290 1.41 -1.57 -12.32
C ALA A 290 0.33 -0.67 -12.94
N ILE A 291 -0.94 -0.89 -12.60
CA ILE A 291 -2.06 -0.03 -13.02
C ILE A 291 -1.85 1.39 -12.51
N PHE A 292 -1.58 1.56 -11.21
CA PHE A 292 -1.34 2.89 -10.63
C PHE A 292 -0.21 3.64 -11.31
N VAL A 293 0.91 2.97 -11.62
CA VAL A 293 2.05 3.59 -12.30
C VAL A 293 1.67 4.11 -13.68
N VAL A 294 0.94 3.30 -14.47
CA VAL A 294 0.52 3.68 -15.81
C VAL A 294 -0.49 4.83 -15.78
N PHE A 295 -1.47 4.79 -14.88
CA PHE A 295 -2.49 5.84 -14.77
C PHE A 295 -1.93 7.14 -14.18
N ALA A 296 -1.09 7.07 -13.15
CA ALA A 296 -0.44 8.24 -12.57
C ALA A 296 0.52 8.91 -13.56
N GLY A 297 1.36 8.10 -14.24
CA GLY A 297 2.29 8.62 -15.25
C GLY A 297 1.62 9.06 -16.55
N GLY A 298 0.43 8.53 -16.87
CA GLY A 298 -0.35 8.94 -18.04
C GLY A 298 -1.20 10.19 -17.83
N ALA A 299 -1.55 10.51 -16.58
CA ALA A 299 -2.50 11.58 -16.25
C ALA A 299 -1.89 12.81 -15.56
N ALA A 300 -0.71 12.69 -14.95
CA ALA A 300 -0.05 13.77 -14.22
C ALA A 300 1.33 14.14 -14.80
N LEU A 301 1.65 15.42 -14.75
CA LEU A 301 2.95 15.98 -15.14
C LEU A 301 3.97 15.88 -14.00
N ARG A 302 5.26 15.85 -14.36
CA ARG A 302 6.38 15.76 -13.41
C ARG A 302 6.50 16.98 -12.51
N ASP A 303 6.42 18.15 -13.12
CA ASP A 303 6.57 19.44 -12.47
C ASP A 303 5.41 20.34 -12.89
N ALA A 304 4.79 21.01 -11.91
CA ALA A 304 3.71 21.95 -12.14
C ALA A 304 3.84 23.17 -11.19
N SER A 305 3.56 24.34 -11.75
CA SER A 305 3.65 25.63 -11.06
C SER A 305 2.41 25.93 -10.20
N GLY A 306 1.22 25.49 -10.62
CA GLY A 306 -0.05 25.85 -9.98
C GLY A 306 -0.61 27.20 -10.41
N ASN A 307 0.08 27.96 -11.27
CA ASN A 307 -0.40 29.25 -11.78
C ASN A 307 -1.21 29.10 -13.08
N VAL A 308 -2.50 29.44 -13.02
CA VAL A 308 -3.42 29.38 -14.18
C VAL A 308 -2.96 30.28 -15.34
N SER A 309 -2.20 31.34 -15.04
CA SER A 309 -1.69 32.28 -16.04
C SER A 309 -0.61 31.69 -16.96
N GLU A 310 0.02 30.59 -16.53
CA GLU A 310 1.05 29.88 -17.32
C GLU A 310 0.44 28.82 -18.26
N LEU A 311 -0.87 28.58 -18.21
CA LEU A 311 -1.62 27.83 -19.22
C LEU A 311 -1.90 28.71 -20.44
N ILE A 312 -0.87 29.10 -21.17
CA ILE A 312 -1.06 29.80 -22.45
C ILE A 312 -1.28 28.74 -23.54
N ASN A 313 -2.44 28.77 -24.20
CA ASN A 313 -2.81 27.90 -25.34
C ASN A 313 -2.83 26.37 -25.08
N ASN A 314 -3.27 25.90 -23.91
CA ASN A 314 -3.29 24.45 -23.55
C ASN A 314 -1.91 23.75 -23.64
N THR A 315 -0.83 24.52 -23.77
CA THR A 315 0.54 24.01 -23.73
C THR A 315 1.11 24.19 -22.33
N TYR A 316 1.55 23.08 -21.75
CA TYR A 316 2.21 23.07 -20.45
C TYR A 316 3.61 23.65 -20.59
N ILE A 317 3.88 24.76 -19.91
CA ILE A 317 5.24 25.31 -19.83
C ILE A 317 5.93 24.58 -18.68
N GLU A 318 7.07 23.93 -18.95
CA GLU A 318 7.86 23.27 -17.92
C GLU A 318 8.37 24.33 -16.93
N CYS A 319 7.78 24.36 -15.73
CA CYS A 319 8.11 25.31 -14.67
C CYS A 319 9.62 25.35 -14.32
N ARG A 320 10.31 24.23 -14.55
CA ARG A 320 11.76 24.09 -14.32
C ARG A 320 12.62 24.80 -15.37
N GLU A 321 12.18 24.91 -16.62
CA GLU A 321 12.93 25.60 -17.68
C GLU A 321 12.93 27.13 -17.48
N ASN A 322 11.94 27.67 -16.77
CA ASN A 322 11.82 29.11 -16.46
C ASN A 322 12.51 29.55 -15.16
N GLY A 323 13.20 28.65 -14.45
CA GLY A 323 13.82 28.98 -13.15
C GLY A 323 12.81 29.32 -12.04
N GLY A 324 11.54 28.92 -12.21
CA GLY A 324 10.48 29.09 -11.21
C GLY A 324 10.51 28.01 -10.13
N THR A 325 9.95 28.30 -8.96
CA THR A 325 9.75 27.31 -7.89
C THR A 325 8.50 26.48 -8.17
N CYS A 326 8.67 25.22 -8.55
CA CYS A 326 7.54 24.32 -8.84
C CYS A 326 7.02 23.71 -7.53
N GLY A 327 5.83 24.14 -7.09
CA GLY A 327 5.22 23.64 -5.84
C GLY A 327 4.44 22.34 -6.02
N TYR A 328 4.05 21.98 -7.24
CA TYR A 328 3.16 20.86 -7.55
C TYR A 328 3.77 19.94 -8.62
N GLY A 329 3.08 18.84 -8.92
CA GLY A 329 3.56 17.79 -9.85
C GLY A 329 4.14 16.57 -9.14
N LEU A 330 4.31 15.47 -9.88
CA LEU A 330 4.71 14.14 -9.36
C LEU A 330 6.00 14.18 -8.53
N ASN A 331 6.93 15.11 -8.83
CA ASN A 331 8.20 15.23 -8.11
C ASN A 331 8.13 16.04 -6.82
N ASN A 332 7.26 17.06 -6.76
CA ASN A 332 7.32 18.10 -5.72
C ASN A 332 6.21 17.97 -4.67
N SER A 333 5.10 17.31 -5.01
CA SER A 333 3.99 17.08 -4.07
C SER A 333 3.59 15.61 -4.02
N TYR A 334 3.70 15.01 -2.84
CA TYR A 334 3.13 13.69 -2.54
C TYR A 334 1.59 13.71 -2.58
N SER A 335 1.01 14.91 -2.54
CA SER A 335 -0.43 15.19 -2.52
C SER A 335 -1.02 15.45 -3.91
N VAL A 336 -0.29 15.20 -5.01
CA VAL A 336 -0.83 15.28 -6.38
C VAL A 336 -2.15 14.52 -6.52
N ARG A 337 -2.33 13.42 -5.77
CA ARG A 337 -3.61 12.69 -5.73
C ARG A 337 -4.75 13.47 -5.06
N LYS A 338 -4.49 14.22 -3.99
CA LYS A 338 -5.51 15.01 -3.25
C LYS A 338 -5.95 16.24 -4.04
N ASP A 339 -5.02 16.87 -4.75
CA ASP A 339 -5.28 18.06 -5.54
C ASP A 339 -6.01 17.78 -6.86
N THR A 340 -6.04 16.52 -7.30
CA THR A 340 -6.64 16.09 -8.57
C THR A 340 -8.15 15.82 -8.46
N TYR A 341 -8.67 15.51 -7.26
CA TYR A 341 -10.03 14.97 -7.09
C TYR A 341 -10.84 15.67 -5.99
N LYS A 342 -10.96 17.01 -6.06
CA LYS A 342 -12.02 17.70 -5.33
C LYS A 342 -13.34 17.45 -6.06
N PHE A 343 -14.11 16.47 -5.57
CA PHE A 343 -15.55 16.40 -5.81
C PHE A 343 -16.28 17.07 -4.66
#